data_AF-A0A355GEK3-F1
#
_entry.id   AF-A0A355GEK3-F1
#
_cell.length_a   1.000
_cell.length_b   1.000
_cell.length_c   1.000
_cell.angle_alpha   90.00
_cell.angle_beta   90.00
_cell.angle_gamma   90.00
#
_symmetry.space_group_name_H-M   'P 1'
#
loop_
_entity.id
_entity.type
_entity.pdbx_description
1 polymer ?
#
loop_
_entity_poly.entity_id
_entity_poly.type
_entity_poly.pdbx_seq_one_letter_code
_entity_poly.pdbx_strand_id
1 'polypeptide(L)'
;LMRAQLESESTGSKLSQLLDNTYVLLGILVLLIAGGYFWFQERELTPQEMFTQGRQILQQPESPEWYTARDKFLLPLLESDPEQWETEVQPLLERIKVYEIRSRAGMTAKRRSRTGPQNEAQRFMLLAQHYLETGNMAQAEIILSALVDILNQNSDDSDNSRQDEMRDLARQMLNELQNNSSRTAERFIMLTQSMANADNLVKEQKFEEAARVWKALIILYEQDQAEVAQDMVRKARQKLETLPQLKQAALSETDSQKENTNNE
;
A
#
# COMPACT_ATOMS: atom_id res chain seq x y z
N LEU A 1 23.09 -13.13 -84.19
CA LEU A 1 23.29 -12.28 -82.99
C LEU A 1 22.85 -12.91 -81.67
N MET A 2 22.02 -13.98 -81.64
CA MET A 2 21.63 -14.67 -80.38
C MET A 2 22.63 -15.71 -79.83
N ARG A 3 23.66 -16.15 -80.59
CA ARG A 3 24.62 -17.16 -80.10
C ARG A 3 25.80 -16.58 -79.29
N ALA A 4 26.04 -15.27 -79.35
CA ALA A 4 27.15 -14.62 -78.65
C ALA A 4 26.79 -14.14 -77.22
N GLN A 5 25.51 -14.19 -76.82
CA GLN A 5 25.06 -13.80 -75.47
C GLN A 5 24.91 -14.98 -74.51
N LEU A 6 24.98 -16.23 -75.01
CA LEU A 6 24.90 -17.44 -74.17
C LEU A 6 26.27 -17.92 -73.66
N GLU A 7 27.38 -17.43 -74.22
CA GLU A 7 28.73 -17.82 -73.77
C GLU A 7 29.24 -16.97 -72.60
N SER A 8 28.71 -15.76 -72.37
CA SER A 8 29.12 -14.89 -71.27
C SER A 8 28.51 -15.26 -69.90
N GLU A 9 27.55 -16.17 -69.83
CA GLU A 9 26.99 -16.67 -68.56
C GLU A 9 27.72 -17.89 -68.00
N SER A 10 28.67 -18.48 -68.74
CA SER A 10 29.36 -19.71 -68.36
C SER A 10 30.76 -19.53 -67.76
N THR A 11 31.25 -18.29 -67.62
CA THR A 11 32.31 -18.01 -66.67
C THR A 11 31.71 -18.06 -65.27
N GLY A 12 31.48 -19.29 -64.80
CA GLY A 12 31.19 -19.59 -63.41
C GLY A 12 32.21 -18.83 -62.58
N SER A 13 31.73 -17.74 -61.99
CA SER A 13 32.53 -16.80 -61.21
C SER A 13 33.37 -17.62 -60.25
N LYS A 14 34.66 -17.34 -60.11
CA LYS A 14 35.60 -18.11 -59.25
C LYS A 14 35.07 -18.34 -57.82
N LEU A 15 34.10 -17.52 -57.40
CA LEU A 15 33.29 -17.68 -56.20
C LEU A 15 32.42 -18.94 -56.17
N SER A 16 31.78 -19.34 -57.28
CA SER A 16 30.97 -20.56 -57.36
C SER A 16 31.79 -21.82 -57.11
N GLN A 17 32.98 -21.93 -57.72
CA GLN A 17 33.89 -23.05 -57.50
C GLN A 17 34.45 -23.09 -56.07
N LEU A 18 34.61 -21.94 -55.41
CA LEU A 18 35.00 -21.88 -54.00
C LEU A 18 33.85 -22.33 -53.08
N LEU A 19 32.61 -22.03 -53.43
CA LEU A 19 31.42 -22.42 -52.65
C LEU A 19 31.01 -23.89 -52.84
N ASP A 20 31.37 -24.53 -53.96
CA ASP A 20 31.13 -25.96 -54.19
C ASP A 20 32.12 -26.88 -53.44
N ASN A 21 33.19 -26.33 -52.86
CA ASN A 21 34.14 -27.12 -52.09
C ASN A 21 33.57 -27.44 -50.69
N THR A 22 33.30 -28.73 -50.45
CA THR A 22 32.76 -29.22 -49.17
C THR A 22 33.56 -28.76 -47.96
N TYR A 23 34.89 -28.67 -48.06
CA TYR A 23 35.74 -28.21 -46.95
C TYR A 23 35.59 -26.70 -46.68
N VAL A 24 35.33 -25.89 -47.71
CA VAL A 24 35.10 -24.45 -47.58
C VAL A 24 33.73 -24.20 -46.93
N LEU A 25 32.69 -24.92 -47.35
CA LEU A 25 31.37 -24.89 -46.72
C LEU A 25 31.46 -25.26 -45.23
N LEU A 26 32.22 -26.29 -44.89
CA LEU A 26 32.43 -26.72 -43.50
C LEU A 26 33.18 -25.64 -42.69
N GLY A 27 34.18 -24.99 -43.29
CA GLY A 27 34.89 -23.87 -42.68
C GLY A 27 33.99 -22.66 -42.39
N ILE A 28 33.13 -22.28 -43.35
CA ILE A 28 32.16 -21.18 -43.17
C ILE A 28 31.12 -21.55 -42.12
N LEU A 29 30.65 -22.79 -42.10
CA LEU A 29 29.69 -23.28 -41.10
C LEU A 29 30.29 -23.18 -39.68
N VAL A 30 31.52 -23.66 -39.49
CA VAL A 30 32.22 -23.57 -38.21
C VAL A 30 32.44 -22.10 -37.82
N LEU A 31 32.80 -21.24 -38.77
CA LEU A 31 32.97 -19.82 -38.51
C LEU A 31 31.65 -19.13 -38.13
N LEU A 32 30.52 -19.52 -38.74
CA LEU A 32 29.20 -19.01 -38.36
C LEU A 32 28.78 -19.50 -36.97
N ILE A 33 29.05 -20.76 -36.62
CA ILE A 33 28.74 -21.30 -35.30
C ILE A 33 29.62 -20.64 -34.24
N ALA A 34 30.93 -20.54 -34.47
CA ALA A 34 31.87 -19.91 -33.54
C ALA A 34 31.63 -18.41 -33.43
N GLY A 35 31.40 -17.72 -34.54
CA GLY A 35 31.09 -16.29 -34.57
C GLY A 35 29.74 -15.98 -33.92
N GLY A 36 28.72 -16.81 -34.18
CA GLY A 36 27.42 -16.71 -33.52
C GLY A 36 27.54 -16.95 -32.02
N TYR A 37 28.29 -17.98 -31.61
CA TYR A 37 28.55 -18.28 -30.20
C TYR A 37 29.28 -17.12 -29.51
N PHE A 38 30.38 -16.62 -30.09
CA PHE A 38 31.16 -15.52 -29.51
C PHE A 38 30.41 -14.19 -29.49
N TRP A 39 29.49 -13.97 -30.43
CA TRP A 39 28.63 -12.78 -30.44
C TRP A 39 27.50 -12.85 -29.42
N PHE A 40 27.02 -14.07 -29.10
CA PHE A 40 26.01 -14.32 -28.08
C PHE A 40 26.57 -14.57 -26.68
N GLN A 41 27.88 -14.79 -26.56
CA GLN A 41 28.58 -14.93 -25.30
C GLN A 41 28.66 -13.56 -24.62
N GLU A 42 27.55 -13.23 -23.97
CA GLU A 42 27.35 -12.26 -22.90
C GLU A 42 28.08 -10.91 -23.05
N ARG A 43 27.36 -9.93 -23.60
CA ARG A 43 27.38 -8.62 -22.93
C ARG A 43 26.67 -8.82 -21.59
N GLU A 44 27.40 -9.29 -20.58
CA GLU A 44 26.92 -9.21 -19.20
C GLU A 44 26.54 -7.75 -18.96
N LEU A 45 25.28 -7.52 -18.60
CA LEU A 45 24.85 -6.17 -18.29
C LEU A 45 25.74 -5.68 -17.16
N THR A 46 26.24 -4.46 -17.29
CA THR A 46 26.99 -3.86 -16.20
C THR A 46 26.11 -3.77 -14.96
N PRO A 47 26.67 -3.80 -13.74
CA PRO A 47 25.88 -3.67 -12.51
C PRO A 47 24.93 -2.45 -12.53
N GLN A 48 25.40 -1.33 -13.09
CA GLN A 48 24.60 -0.12 -13.27
C GLN A 48 23.43 -0.29 -14.25
N GLU A 49 23.64 -1.03 -15.35
CA GLU A 49 22.57 -1.33 -16.32
C GLU A 49 21.52 -2.27 -15.72
N MET A 50 21.94 -3.29 -14.95
CA MET A 50 21.01 -4.15 -14.20
C MET A 50 20.17 -3.34 -13.23
N PHE A 51 20.79 -2.46 -12.44
CA PHE A 51 20.07 -1.60 -11.51
C PHE A 51 19.05 -0.71 -12.24
N THR A 52 19.46 -0.10 -13.34
CA THR A 52 18.62 0.78 -14.15
C THR A 52 17.41 0.01 -14.72
N GLN A 53 17.62 -1.20 -15.24
CA GLN A 53 16.53 -2.04 -15.76
C GLN A 53 15.57 -2.49 -14.66
N GLY A 54 16.10 -2.95 -13.53
CA GLY A 54 15.28 -3.32 -12.37
C GLY A 54 14.41 -2.16 -11.90
N ARG A 55 15.00 -0.96 -11.80
CA ARG A 55 14.28 0.26 -11.43
C ARG A 55 13.23 0.65 -12.48
N GLN A 56 13.54 0.53 -13.76
CA GLN A 56 12.61 0.84 -14.85
C GLN A 56 11.35 -0.04 -14.79
N ILE A 57 11.50 -1.33 -14.48
CA ILE A 57 10.35 -2.23 -14.29
C ILE A 57 9.50 -1.78 -13.09
N LEU A 58 10.13 -1.36 -11.99
CA LEU A 58 9.42 -0.90 -10.79
C LEU A 58 8.78 0.49 -10.92
N GLN A 59 9.12 1.25 -11.95
CA GLN A 59 8.43 2.50 -12.29
C GLN A 59 7.09 2.23 -12.99
N GLN A 60 6.94 1.07 -13.63
CA GLN A 60 5.68 0.66 -14.23
C GLN A 60 4.66 0.26 -13.15
N PRO A 61 3.35 0.26 -13.48
CA PRO A 61 2.32 -0.23 -12.57
C PRO A 61 2.63 -1.65 -12.06
N GLU A 62 2.16 -1.95 -10.86
CA GLU A 62 2.36 -3.24 -10.19
C GLU A 62 1.99 -4.43 -11.10
N SER A 63 3.00 -5.24 -11.44
CA SER A 63 2.84 -6.35 -12.39
C SER A 63 3.70 -7.56 -11.99
N PRO A 64 3.41 -8.77 -12.51
CA PRO A 64 4.26 -9.94 -12.28
C PRO A 64 5.71 -9.77 -12.77
N GLU A 65 6.00 -8.78 -13.62
CA GLU A 65 7.37 -8.48 -14.06
C GLU A 65 8.24 -7.98 -12.91
N TRP A 66 7.66 -7.53 -11.80
CA TRP A 66 8.39 -7.18 -10.59
C TRP A 66 9.18 -8.37 -10.02
N TYR A 67 8.70 -9.61 -10.19
CA TYR A 67 9.49 -10.79 -9.84
C TYR A 67 10.72 -10.94 -10.72
N THR A 68 10.59 -10.61 -12.01
CA THR A 68 11.73 -10.58 -12.94
C THR A 68 12.73 -9.50 -12.55
N ALA A 69 12.24 -8.33 -12.12
CA ALA A 69 13.10 -7.26 -11.60
C ALA A 69 13.94 -7.72 -10.42
N ARG A 70 13.31 -8.39 -9.44
CA ARG A 70 14.01 -8.96 -8.29
C ARG A 70 15.05 -9.99 -8.70
N ASP A 71 14.59 -11.05 -9.37
CA ASP A 71 15.38 -12.27 -9.54
C ASP A 71 16.51 -12.10 -10.57
N LYS A 72 16.29 -11.30 -11.62
CA LYS A 72 17.28 -11.14 -12.71
C LYS A 72 18.17 -9.93 -12.59
N PHE A 73 17.75 -8.87 -11.89
CA PHE A 73 18.45 -7.60 -11.90
C PHE A 73 18.87 -7.13 -10.51
N LEU A 74 18.02 -7.25 -9.48
CA LEU A 74 18.30 -6.67 -8.17
C LEU A 74 19.06 -7.60 -7.23
N LEU A 75 18.67 -8.88 -7.14
CA LEU A 75 19.37 -9.85 -6.29
C LEU A 75 20.82 -10.10 -6.74
N PRO A 76 21.13 -10.25 -8.05
CA PRO A 76 22.51 -10.42 -8.49
C PRO A 76 23.43 -9.25 -8.12
N LEU A 77 22.89 -8.02 -8.01
CA LEU A 77 23.67 -6.86 -7.57
C LEU A 77 24.13 -6.99 -6.13
N LEU A 78 23.23 -7.43 -5.24
CA LEU A 78 23.55 -7.68 -3.84
C LEU A 78 24.50 -8.87 -3.68
N GLU A 79 24.39 -9.89 -4.53
CA GLU A 79 25.34 -11.01 -4.54
C GLU A 79 26.74 -10.59 -5.00
N SER A 80 26.81 -9.63 -5.94
CA SER A 80 28.09 -9.15 -6.50
C SER A 80 28.82 -8.15 -5.60
N ASP A 81 28.11 -7.14 -5.08
CA ASP A 81 28.67 -6.09 -4.23
C ASP A 81 27.60 -5.56 -3.26
N PRO A 82 27.45 -6.18 -2.07
CA PRO A 82 26.49 -5.74 -1.08
C PRO A 82 26.76 -4.31 -0.59
N GLU A 83 28.02 -3.94 -0.35
CA GLU A 83 28.38 -2.65 0.26
C GLU A 83 27.94 -1.48 -0.61
N GLN A 84 28.07 -1.62 -1.93
CA GLN A 84 27.65 -0.59 -2.86
C GLN A 84 26.12 -0.53 -3.03
N TRP A 85 25.45 -1.68 -3.13
CA TRP A 85 24.07 -1.73 -3.64
C TRP A 85 23.01 -1.89 -2.56
N GLU A 86 23.34 -2.35 -1.36
CA GLU A 86 22.36 -2.60 -0.29
C GLU A 86 21.50 -1.37 0.01
N THR A 87 22.10 -0.19 0.13
CA THR A 87 21.36 1.04 0.45
C THR A 87 20.33 1.42 -0.61
N GLU A 88 20.63 1.17 -1.89
CA GLU A 88 19.74 1.56 -3.01
C GLU A 88 18.73 0.46 -3.37
N VAL A 89 19.14 -0.81 -3.31
CA VAL A 89 18.37 -1.96 -3.75
C VAL A 89 17.40 -2.44 -2.67
N GLN A 90 17.77 -2.36 -1.39
CA GLN A 90 16.94 -2.83 -0.29
C GLN A 90 15.52 -2.23 -0.28
N PRO A 91 15.31 -0.90 -0.39
CA PRO A 91 13.95 -0.34 -0.42
C PRO A 91 13.14 -0.81 -1.64
N LEU A 92 13.80 -1.11 -2.77
CA LEU A 92 13.15 -1.65 -3.95
C LEU A 92 12.70 -3.10 -3.72
N LEU A 93 13.54 -3.91 -3.07
CA LEU A 93 13.22 -5.29 -2.70
C LEU A 93 12.10 -5.35 -1.67
N GLU A 94 12.09 -4.46 -0.69
CA GLU A 94 10.99 -4.33 0.27
C GLU A 94 9.67 -4.02 -0.43
N ARG A 95 9.67 -3.10 -1.39
CA ARG A 95 8.49 -2.79 -2.21
C ARG A 95 7.99 -4.01 -2.99
N ILE A 96 8.90 -4.80 -3.58
CA ILE A 96 8.55 -6.06 -4.26
C ILE A 96 7.99 -7.09 -3.28
N LYS A 97 8.57 -7.20 -2.09
CA LYS A 97 8.10 -8.10 -1.02
C LYS A 97 6.68 -7.76 -0.60
N VAL A 98 6.36 -6.48 -0.41
CA VAL A 98 4.98 -6.03 -0.11
C VAL A 98 4.02 -6.44 -1.23
N TYR A 99 4.39 -6.22 -2.50
CA TYR A 99 3.60 -6.68 -3.64
C TYR A 99 3.40 -8.19 -3.64
N GLU A 100 4.44 -8.96 -3.33
CA GLU A 100 4.36 -10.42 -3.27
C GLU A 100 3.37 -10.89 -2.20
N ILE A 101 3.42 -10.31 -1.00
CA ILE A 101 2.50 -10.65 0.09
C ILE A 101 1.07 -10.28 -0.30
N ARG A 102 0.83 -9.09 -0.87
CA ARG A 102 -0.50 -8.65 -1.35
C ARG A 102 -1.03 -9.57 -2.46
N SER A 103 -0.17 -9.98 -3.38
CA SER A 103 -0.49 -10.95 -4.44
C SER A 103 -0.83 -12.31 -3.84
N ARG A 104 -0.06 -12.81 -2.87
CA ARG A 104 -0.37 -14.03 -2.10
C ARG A 104 -1.70 -13.94 -1.36
N ALA A 105 -2.01 -12.80 -0.78
CA ALA A 105 -3.30 -12.48 -0.18
C ALA A 105 -4.45 -12.31 -1.21
N GLY A 106 -4.19 -12.44 -2.51
CA GLY A 106 -5.22 -12.35 -3.55
C GLY A 106 -5.78 -10.95 -3.78
N MET A 107 -5.12 -9.91 -3.24
CA MET A 107 -5.57 -8.53 -3.38
C MET A 107 -5.42 -7.97 -4.80
N THR A 108 -4.53 -8.56 -5.60
CA THR A 108 -4.29 -8.12 -6.97
C THR A 108 -5.44 -8.56 -7.90
N ALA A 109 -5.85 -7.66 -8.81
CA ALA A 109 -7.02 -7.88 -9.68
C ALA A 109 -6.99 -9.22 -10.45
N LYS A 110 -5.80 -9.65 -10.88
CA LYS A 110 -5.59 -10.89 -11.64
C LYS A 110 -5.77 -12.16 -10.80
N ARG A 111 -5.50 -12.11 -9.49
CA ARG A 111 -5.70 -13.26 -8.58
C ARG A 111 -7.10 -13.28 -7.98
N ARG A 112 -7.66 -12.11 -7.67
CA ARG A 112 -9.05 -11.97 -7.18
C ARG A 112 -10.07 -12.64 -8.11
N SER A 113 -9.83 -12.63 -9.42
CA SER A 113 -10.71 -13.26 -10.42
C SER A 113 -10.48 -14.76 -10.65
N ARG A 114 -9.33 -15.31 -10.26
CA ARG A 114 -8.94 -16.71 -10.58
C ARG A 114 -9.06 -17.66 -9.39
N THR A 115 -8.94 -17.14 -8.18
CA THR A 115 -8.92 -17.95 -6.96
C THR A 115 -9.71 -17.19 -5.90
N GLY A 116 -10.85 -17.75 -5.46
CA GLY A 116 -11.55 -17.23 -4.29
C GLY A 116 -10.66 -17.27 -3.02
N PRO A 117 -11.08 -16.62 -1.93
CA PRO A 117 -10.31 -16.61 -0.68
C PRO A 117 -10.07 -18.05 -0.21
N GLN A 118 -8.79 -18.43 -0.06
CA GLN A 118 -8.41 -19.79 0.29
C GLN A 118 -8.41 -20.03 1.80
N ASN A 119 -8.32 -18.98 2.61
CA ASN A 119 -8.41 -19.05 4.06
C ASN A 119 -9.16 -17.83 4.64
N GLU A 120 -9.52 -17.95 5.92
CA GLU A 120 -10.29 -16.95 6.65
C GLU A 120 -9.54 -15.62 6.76
N ALA A 121 -8.23 -15.65 7.06
CA ALA A 121 -7.38 -14.46 7.12
C ALA A 121 -7.37 -13.69 5.79
N GLN A 122 -7.27 -14.40 4.67
CA GLN A 122 -7.35 -13.82 3.33
C GLN A 122 -8.73 -13.23 3.06
N ARG A 123 -9.80 -13.86 3.55
CA ARG A 123 -11.16 -13.30 3.42
C ARG A 123 -11.29 -11.96 4.15
N PHE A 124 -10.84 -11.87 5.40
CA PHE A 124 -10.80 -10.62 6.15
C PHE A 124 -9.96 -9.55 5.45
N MET A 125 -8.80 -9.96 4.92
CA MET A 125 -7.89 -9.07 4.23
C MET A 125 -8.51 -8.48 2.94
N LEU A 126 -9.20 -9.30 2.14
CA LEU A 126 -9.96 -8.84 0.98
C LEU A 126 -11.14 -7.95 1.37
N LEU A 127 -11.80 -8.25 2.48
CA LEU A 127 -12.92 -7.45 2.97
C LEU A 127 -12.45 -6.06 3.43
N ALA A 128 -11.34 -5.98 4.17
CA ALA A 128 -10.71 -4.71 4.53
C ALA A 128 -10.34 -3.90 3.29
N GLN A 129 -9.70 -4.54 2.30
CA GLN A 129 -9.34 -3.91 1.04
C GLN A 129 -10.57 -3.37 0.30
N HIS A 130 -11.69 -4.10 0.30
CA HIS A 130 -12.94 -3.60 -0.29
C HIS A 130 -13.46 -2.34 0.43
N TYR A 131 -13.39 -2.31 1.75
CA TYR A 131 -13.77 -1.12 2.51
C TYR A 131 -12.83 0.06 2.24
N LEU A 132 -11.53 -0.17 2.04
CA LEU A 132 -10.60 0.86 1.58
C LEU A 132 -10.97 1.39 0.18
N GLU A 133 -11.21 0.49 -0.77
CA GLU A 133 -11.60 0.82 -2.15
C GLU A 133 -12.91 1.62 -2.22
N THR A 134 -13.85 1.34 -1.30
CA THR A 134 -15.14 2.06 -1.20
C THR A 134 -15.08 3.33 -0.35
N GLY A 135 -13.90 3.67 0.19
CA GLY A 135 -13.69 4.86 1.03
C GLY A 135 -14.19 4.71 2.47
N ASN A 136 -14.64 3.51 2.87
CA ASN A 136 -15.13 3.24 4.21
C ASN A 136 -13.99 2.84 5.17
N MET A 137 -13.15 3.82 5.49
CA MET A 137 -11.91 3.61 6.21
C MET A 137 -12.09 3.11 7.66
N ALA A 138 -13.20 3.46 8.33
CA ALA A 138 -13.46 3.01 9.70
C ALA A 138 -13.73 1.49 9.77
N GLN A 139 -14.48 0.97 8.80
CA GLN A 139 -14.80 -0.45 8.72
C GLN A 139 -13.54 -1.25 8.32
N ALA A 140 -12.73 -0.71 7.41
CA ALA A 140 -11.42 -1.29 7.09
C ALA A 140 -10.53 -1.40 8.34
N GLU A 141 -10.46 -0.34 9.15
CA GLU A 141 -9.67 -0.32 10.38
C GLU A 141 -10.14 -1.37 11.40
N ILE A 142 -11.44 -1.48 11.64
CA ILE A 142 -12.03 -2.50 12.54
C ILE A 142 -11.69 -3.92 12.07
N ILE A 143 -11.75 -4.17 10.76
CA ILE A 143 -11.46 -5.51 10.23
C ILE A 143 -9.97 -5.81 10.31
N LEU A 144 -9.11 -4.84 10.01
CA LEU A 144 -7.66 -5.01 10.10
C LEU A 144 -7.20 -5.24 11.54
N SER A 145 -7.76 -4.51 12.52
CA SER A 145 -7.43 -4.73 13.94
C SER A 145 -7.87 -6.12 14.40
N ALA A 146 -9.11 -6.52 14.10
CA ALA A 146 -9.60 -7.87 14.41
C ALA A 146 -8.76 -8.97 13.75
N LEU A 147 -8.32 -8.77 12.50
CA LEU A 147 -7.44 -9.70 11.80
C LEU A 147 -6.08 -9.81 12.49
N VAL A 148 -5.48 -8.70 12.89
CA VAL A 148 -4.21 -8.70 13.64
C VAL A 148 -4.36 -9.45 14.96
N ASP A 149 -5.45 -9.24 15.69
CA ASP A 149 -5.72 -9.92 16.97
C ASP A 149 -5.84 -11.43 16.78
N ILE A 150 -6.59 -11.88 15.76
CA ILE A 150 -6.75 -13.30 15.42
C ILE A 150 -5.39 -13.93 15.04
N LEU A 151 -4.56 -13.21 14.28
CA LEU A 151 -3.25 -13.73 13.87
C LEU A 151 -2.23 -13.73 15.01
N ASN A 152 -2.32 -12.79 15.95
CA ASN A 152 -1.49 -12.81 17.17
C ASN A 152 -1.85 -13.97 18.10
N GLN A 153 -3.13 -14.36 18.18
CA GLN A 153 -3.55 -15.45 19.07
C GLN A 153 -3.11 -16.83 18.56
N ASN A 154 -2.89 -16.97 17.24
CA ASN A 154 -2.51 -18.23 16.60
C ASN A 154 -1.01 -18.34 16.31
N SER A 155 -0.18 -17.40 16.81
CA SER A 155 1.26 -17.33 16.49
C SER A 155 2.18 -18.17 17.38
N ASP A 156 1.64 -18.97 18.30
CA ASP A 156 2.47 -19.80 19.21
C ASP A 156 3.13 -21.01 18.51
N ASP A 157 2.69 -21.35 17.28
CA ASP A 157 3.33 -22.38 16.46
C ASP A 157 4.45 -21.76 15.59
N SER A 158 5.70 -22.11 15.90
CA SER A 158 6.93 -21.62 15.28
C SER A 158 7.09 -21.90 13.77
N ASP A 159 6.11 -22.53 13.13
CA ASP A 159 6.15 -22.93 11.71
C ASP A 159 5.21 -22.10 10.81
N ASN A 160 4.51 -21.08 11.36
CA ASN A 160 3.49 -20.30 10.65
C ASN A 160 4.00 -19.01 9.97
N SER A 161 5.14 -19.09 9.26
CA SER A 161 5.74 -17.95 8.54
C SER A 161 4.76 -17.20 7.60
N ARG A 162 3.77 -17.90 7.02
CA ARG A 162 2.74 -17.28 6.17
C ARG A 162 1.74 -16.41 6.96
N GLN A 163 1.45 -16.76 8.21
CA GLN A 163 0.56 -15.96 9.05
C GLN A 163 1.27 -14.70 9.55
N ASP A 164 2.57 -14.81 9.84
CA ASP A 164 3.41 -13.66 10.19
C ASP A 164 3.44 -12.63 9.05
N GLU A 165 3.68 -13.06 7.80
CA GLU A 165 3.64 -12.16 6.63
C GLU A 165 2.28 -11.44 6.50
N MET A 166 1.17 -12.16 6.74
CA MET A 166 -0.18 -11.59 6.66
C MET A 166 -0.44 -10.60 7.79
N ARG A 167 0.03 -10.91 9.00
CA ARG A 167 -0.07 -10.05 10.17
C ARG A 167 0.69 -8.76 9.94
N ASP A 168 1.91 -8.85 9.43
CA ASP A 168 2.76 -7.70 9.18
C ASP A 168 2.15 -6.80 8.11
N LEU A 169 1.58 -7.38 7.04
CA LEU A 169 0.81 -6.63 6.05
C LEU A 169 -0.41 -5.94 6.67
N ALA A 170 -1.18 -6.64 7.51
CA ALA A 170 -2.35 -6.08 8.17
C ALA A 170 -1.99 -4.90 9.08
N ARG A 171 -0.90 -5.03 9.86
CA ARG A 171 -0.34 -3.96 10.69
C ARG A 171 0.12 -2.78 9.85
N GLN A 172 0.79 -3.02 8.72
CA GLN A 172 1.20 -1.96 7.81
C GLN A 172 -0.01 -1.17 7.31
N MET A 173 -1.05 -1.86 6.83
CA MET A 173 -2.27 -1.20 6.33
C MET A 173 -3.00 -0.43 7.43
N LEU A 174 -3.04 -0.97 8.65
CA LEU A 174 -3.61 -0.29 9.81
C LEU A 174 -2.82 0.97 10.17
N ASN A 175 -1.49 0.89 10.18
CA ASN A 175 -0.63 2.05 10.40
C ASN A 175 -0.79 3.11 9.31
N GLU A 176 -0.89 2.70 8.03
CA GLU A 176 -1.16 3.61 6.91
C GLU A 176 -2.52 4.34 7.09
N LEU A 177 -3.55 3.63 7.55
CA LEU A 177 -4.86 4.22 7.85
C LEU A 177 -4.82 5.22 8.99
N GLN A 178 -4.10 4.90 10.07
CA GLN A 178 -3.98 5.75 11.26
C GLN A 178 -3.10 6.98 11.00
N ASN A 179 -2.05 6.82 10.20
CA ASN A 179 -1.11 7.89 9.87
C ASN A 179 -1.56 8.79 8.71
N ASN A 180 -2.74 8.54 8.13
CA ASN A 180 -3.28 9.41 7.10
C ASN A 180 -3.75 10.75 7.72
N SER A 181 -2.80 11.69 7.80
CA SER A 181 -2.91 13.01 8.44
C SER A 181 -4.09 13.84 7.97
N SER A 182 -4.55 13.67 6.72
CA SER A 182 -5.71 14.35 6.17
C SER A 182 -7.01 14.00 6.92
N ARG A 183 -7.19 12.73 7.27
CA ARG A 183 -8.35 12.22 8.02
C ARG A 183 -8.27 12.63 9.48
N THR A 184 -7.08 12.56 10.06
CA THR A 184 -6.80 13.00 11.43
C THR A 184 -7.17 14.49 11.59
N ALA A 185 -6.76 15.33 10.63
CA ALA A 185 -7.10 16.75 10.62
C ALA A 185 -8.62 17.01 10.46
N GLU A 186 -9.28 16.39 9.47
CA GLU A 186 -10.72 16.58 9.24
C GLU A 186 -11.57 16.08 10.42
N ARG A 187 -11.20 14.95 11.00
CA ARG A 187 -11.86 14.36 12.17
C ARG A 187 -11.73 15.26 13.40
N PHE A 188 -10.56 15.88 13.61
CA PHE A 188 -10.38 16.87 14.67
C PHE A 188 -11.12 18.18 14.44
N ILE A 189 -11.29 18.61 13.18
CA ILE A 189 -12.12 19.78 12.85
C ILE A 189 -13.57 19.52 13.28
N MET A 190 -14.14 18.38 12.91
CA MET A 190 -15.53 18.03 13.30
C MET A 190 -15.69 17.87 14.82
N LEU A 191 -14.70 17.26 15.50
CA LEU A 191 -14.68 17.14 16.96
C LEU A 191 -14.69 18.53 17.62
N THR A 192 -13.83 19.44 17.14
CA THR A 192 -13.72 20.81 17.67
C THR A 192 -15.00 21.61 17.43
N GLN A 193 -15.59 21.50 16.24
CA GLN A 193 -16.86 22.14 15.90
C GLN A 193 -18.02 21.61 16.77
N SER A 194 -18.09 20.30 16.96
CA SER A 194 -19.13 19.67 17.79
C SER A 194 -19.02 20.10 19.26
N MET A 195 -17.79 20.23 19.77
CA MET A 195 -17.56 20.73 21.12
C MET A 195 -17.97 22.20 21.27
N ALA A 196 -17.60 23.05 20.31
CA ALA A 196 -18.01 24.46 20.28
C ALA A 196 -19.54 24.62 20.17
N ASN A 197 -20.21 23.77 19.39
CA ASN A 197 -21.66 23.77 19.27
C ASN A 197 -22.33 23.41 20.60
N ALA A 198 -21.81 22.40 21.32
CA ALA A 198 -22.32 22.05 22.64
C ALA A 198 -22.11 23.18 23.66
N ASP A 199 -20.97 23.87 23.64
CA ASP A 199 -20.75 25.05 24.49
C ASP A 199 -21.72 26.20 24.16
N ASN A 200 -22.06 26.40 22.88
CA ASN A 200 -23.06 27.39 22.49
C ASN A 200 -24.47 27.01 22.97
N LEU A 201 -24.84 25.73 22.92
CA LEU A 201 -26.13 25.25 23.47
C LEU A 201 -26.26 25.52 24.97
N VAL A 202 -25.16 25.46 25.73
CA VAL A 202 -25.15 25.85 27.15
C VAL A 202 -25.41 27.35 27.33
N LYS A 203 -24.79 28.20 26.50
CA LYS A 203 -25.03 29.66 26.53
C LYS A 203 -26.48 29.99 26.20
N GLU A 204 -27.11 29.21 25.33
CA GLU A 204 -28.53 29.30 25.00
C GLU A 204 -29.45 28.64 26.04
N GLN A 205 -28.90 28.19 27.18
CA GLN A 205 -29.63 27.48 28.25
C GLN A 205 -30.29 26.15 27.79
N LYS A 206 -29.89 25.59 26.65
CA LYS A 206 -30.35 24.29 26.12
C LYS A 206 -29.50 23.15 26.69
N PHE A 207 -29.51 23.00 28.01
CA PHE A 207 -28.63 22.07 28.73
C PHE A 207 -28.80 20.61 28.31
N GLU A 208 -30.03 20.14 28.06
CA GLU A 208 -30.28 18.75 27.66
C GLU A 208 -29.76 18.43 26.26
N GLU A 209 -29.72 19.42 25.36
CA GLU A 209 -29.14 19.26 24.02
C GLU A 209 -27.61 19.23 24.10
N ALA A 210 -27.00 20.14 24.87
CA ALA A 210 -25.56 20.15 25.11
C ALA A 210 -25.08 18.80 25.70
N ALA A 211 -25.81 18.28 26.70
CA ALA A 211 -25.50 17.01 27.33
C ALA A 211 -25.55 15.83 26.34
N ARG A 212 -26.51 15.84 25.39
CA ARG A 212 -26.59 14.82 24.33
C ARG A 212 -25.38 14.85 23.40
N VAL A 213 -24.94 16.03 22.99
CA VAL A 213 -23.76 16.18 22.12
C VAL A 213 -22.50 15.69 22.84
N TRP A 214 -22.27 16.09 24.09
CA TRP A 214 -21.10 15.62 24.85
C TRP A 214 -21.08 14.11 25.08
N LYS A 215 -22.24 13.50 25.38
CA LYS A 215 -22.34 12.03 25.48
C LYS A 215 -21.99 11.33 24.17
N ALA A 216 -22.48 11.85 23.05
CA ALA A 216 -22.15 11.31 21.73
C ALA A 216 -20.65 11.42 21.43
N LEU A 217 -20.01 12.56 21.76
CA LEU A 217 -18.57 12.74 21.61
C LEU A 217 -17.76 11.74 22.46
N ILE A 218 -18.17 11.49 23.71
CA ILE A 218 -17.51 10.49 24.56
C ILE A 218 -17.61 9.11 23.91
N ILE A 219 -18.80 8.68 23.49
CA ILE A 219 -19.00 7.36 22.87
C ILE A 219 -18.16 7.19 21.60
N LEU A 220 -18.09 8.24 20.76
CA LEU A 220 -17.40 8.18 19.47
C LEU A 220 -15.87 8.21 19.57
N TYR A 221 -15.32 8.81 20.64
CA TYR A 221 -13.89 9.09 20.74
C TYR A 221 -13.21 8.50 21.99
N GLU A 222 -13.93 7.81 22.87
CA GLU A 222 -13.35 7.23 24.10
C GLU A 222 -12.21 6.25 23.82
N GLN A 223 -12.29 5.50 22.73
CA GLN A 223 -11.28 4.51 22.33
C GLN A 223 -10.16 5.09 21.44
N ASP A 224 -10.24 6.37 21.07
CA ASP A 224 -9.27 6.99 20.18
C ASP A 224 -7.97 7.29 20.94
N GLN A 225 -6.84 6.77 20.47
CA GLN A 225 -5.54 6.95 21.14
C GLN A 225 -4.93 8.34 20.95
N ALA A 226 -5.49 9.16 20.05
CA ALA A 226 -4.94 10.48 19.81
C ALA A 226 -5.11 11.40 21.03
N GLU A 227 -4.02 12.07 21.42
CA GLU A 227 -3.98 12.94 22.60
C GLU A 227 -5.06 14.04 22.57
N VAL A 228 -5.29 14.62 21.39
CA VAL A 228 -6.32 15.65 21.17
C VAL A 228 -7.73 15.09 21.42
N ALA A 229 -8.01 13.87 20.97
CA ALA A 229 -9.31 13.22 21.21
C ALA A 229 -9.52 12.95 22.70
N GLN A 230 -8.49 12.43 23.38
CA GLN A 230 -8.53 12.14 24.81
C GLN A 230 -8.73 13.41 25.66
N ASP A 231 -8.08 14.52 25.31
CA ASP A 231 -8.28 15.81 25.99
C ASP A 231 -9.71 16.33 25.82
N MET A 232 -10.28 16.22 24.62
CA MET A 232 -11.66 16.64 24.34
C MET A 232 -12.70 15.76 25.05
N VAL A 233 -12.49 14.44 25.10
CA VAL A 233 -13.33 13.51 25.85
C VAL A 233 -13.28 13.84 27.35
N ARG A 234 -12.10 14.16 27.90
CA ARG A 234 -11.95 14.58 29.30
C ARG A 234 -12.73 15.87 29.58
N LYS A 235 -12.62 16.88 28.72
CA LYS A 235 -13.40 18.12 28.82
C LYS A 235 -14.89 17.89 28.75
N ALA A 236 -15.36 17.04 27.83
CA ALA A 236 -16.77 16.68 27.71
C ALA A 236 -17.32 16.02 28.99
N ARG A 237 -16.54 15.13 29.63
CA ARG A 237 -16.90 14.52 30.93
C ARG A 237 -17.02 15.56 32.04
N GLN A 238 -16.03 16.44 32.17
CA GLN A 238 -16.06 17.54 33.17
C GLN A 238 -17.25 18.47 32.97
N LYS A 239 -17.57 18.79 31.71
CA LYS A 239 -18.72 19.63 31.35
C LYS A 239 -20.05 18.96 31.68
N LEU A 240 -20.18 17.64 31.48
CA LEU A 240 -21.35 16.88 31.91
C LEU A 240 -21.53 16.86 33.43
N GLU A 241 -20.44 16.75 34.20
CA GLU A 241 -20.48 16.75 35.66
C GLU A 241 -20.89 18.12 36.24
N THR A 242 -20.48 19.22 35.58
CA THR A 242 -20.79 20.59 36.00
C THR A 242 -22.14 21.11 35.51
N LEU A 243 -22.75 20.45 34.52
CA LEU A 243 -24.03 20.86 33.93
C LEU A 243 -25.21 21.02 34.92
N PRO A 244 -25.39 20.16 35.94
CA PRO A 244 -26.44 20.36 36.94
C PRO A 244 -26.31 21.67 37.71
N GLN A 245 -25.08 22.09 38.02
CA GLN A 245 -24.81 23.34 38.75
C GLN A 245 -25.12 24.56 37.87
N LEU A 246 -24.75 24.50 36.58
CA LEU A 246 -25.06 25.54 35.61
C LEU A 246 -26.58 25.70 35.40
N LYS A 247 -27.32 24.57 35.36
CA LYS A 247 -28.78 24.57 35.26
C LYS A 247 -29.44 25.21 36.48
N GLN A 248 -28.94 24.92 37.69
CA GLN A 248 -29.44 25.52 38.92
C GLN A 248 -29.18 27.03 38.99
N ALA A 249 -27.97 27.48 38.62
CA ALA A 249 -27.62 28.89 38.60
C ALA A 249 -28.51 29.70 37.64
N ALA A 250 -28.75 29.19 36.42
CA ALA A 250 -29.59 29.86 35.43
C ALA A 250 -31.07 29.99 35.86
N LEU A 251 -31.59 29.00 36.60
CA LEU A 251 -32.94 29.05 37.15
C LEU A 251 -33.06 30.14 38.24
N SER A 252 -32.06 30.25 39.12
CA SER A 252 -32.04 31.28 40.17
C SER A 252 -31.97 32.71 39.62
N GLU A 253 -31.21 32.95 38.54
CA GLU A 253 -31.16 34.27 37.89
C GLU A 253 -32.49 34.66 37.23
N THR A 254 -33.20 33.69 36.66
CA THR A 254 -34.51 33.92 36.02
C THR A 254 -35.58 34.29 37.05
N ASP A 255 -35.54 33.68 38.24
CA ASP A 255 -36.49 33.98 39.32
C ASP A 255 -36.24 35.36 39.94
N SER A 256 -34.97 35.76 40.13
CA SER A 256 -34.62 37.11 40.62
C SER A 256 -35.02 38.24 39.66
N GLN A 257 -35.04 38.00 38.35
CA GLN A 257 -35.49 38.99 37.37
C GLN A 257 -37.02 39.16 37.33
N LYS A 258 -37.78 38.10 37.65
CA LYS A 258 -39.25 38.17 37.74
C LYS A 258 -39.74 38.87 39.01
N GLU A 259 -39.02 38.77 40.12
CA GLU A 259 -39.38 39.49 41.36
C GLU A 259 -39.16 41.01 41.23
N ASN A 260 -38.12 41.46 40.51
CA ASN A 260 -37.87 42.89 40.32
C ASN A 260 -38.84 43.56 39.32
N THR A 261 -39.47 42.81 38.42
CA THR A 261 -40.43 43.37 37.42
C THR A 261 -41.86 43.46 37.93
N ASN A 262 -42.19 42.81 39.06
CA ASN A 262 -43.52 42.88 39.69
C ASN A 262 -43.62 43.95 40.80
N ASN A 263 -42.55 44.69 41.08
CA ASN A 263 -42.50 45.76 42.08
C ASN A 263 -42.47 47.18 41.49
N GLU A 264 -42.70 47.33 40.17
CA GLU A 264 -43.04 48.60 39.50
C GLU A 264 -44.53 48.63 39.13
#